data_AF-A0A537F1N8-F1
#
_entry.id   AF-A0A537F1N8-F1
#
_cell.length_a   1.000
_cell.length_b   1.000
_cell.length_c   1.000
_cell.angle_alpha   90.00
_cell.angle_beta   90.00
_cell.angle_gamma   90.00
#
_symmetry.space_group_name_H-M   'P 1'
#
loop_
_entity.id
_entity.type
_entity.pdbx_description
1 polymer ?
#
loop_
_entity_poly.entity_id
_entity_poly.type
_entity_poly.pdbx_seq_one_letter_code
_entity_poly.pdbx_strand_id
1 'polypeptide(L)'
;MGFARLIRSQVLTLRERPFIESAKASGAGTAYILTKHIFPNIIALTYVNLALSVPAAIVGEAALSFLGLGDQNQITWGRMLDLAHSAGSTTGLTWWWIVPPGIGIAVLSLSFILIGYSLDELFNPRLRRRR
;
A
#
# COMPACT_ATOMS: atom_id res chain seq x y z
N MET A 1 -13.11 -3.76 -4.55
CA MET A 1 -13.49 -5.09 -5.08
C MET A 1 -12.36 -5.85 -5.82
N GLY A 2 -11.28 -5.18 -6.29
CA GLY A 2 -10.25 -5.86 -7.10
C GLY A 2 -9.21 -6.69 -6.35
N PHE A 3 -8.77 -6.23 -5.16
CA PHE A 3 -7.61 -6.82 -4.46
C PHE A 3 -7.82 -8.28 -4.02
N ALA A 4 -8.95 -8.59 -3.39
CA ALA A 4 -9.26 -9.97 -2.98
C ALA A 4 -9.39 -10.93 -4.18
N ARG A 5 -9.92 -10.44 -5.31
CA ARG A 5 -10.05 -11.21 -6.55
C ARG A 5 -8.68 -11.48 -7.17
N LEU A 6 -7.79 -10.48 -7.16
CA LEU A 6 -6.42 -10.60 -7.64
C LEU A 6 -5.64 -11.61 -6.80
N ILE A 7 -5.70 -11.54 -5.48
CA ILE A 7 -5.04 -12.51 -4.62
C ILE A 7 -5.56 -13.92 -4.92
N ARG A 8 -6.88 -14.10 -5.02
CA ARG A 8 -7.47 -15.41 -5.33
C ARG A 8 -6.98 -15.97 -6.67
N SER A 9 -6.89 -15.15 -7.72
CA SER A 9 -6.39 -15.63 -9.02
C SER A 9 -4.93 -16.05 -8.93
N GLN A 10 -4.08 -15.29 -8.22
CA GLN A 10 -2.68 -15.65 -7.99
C GLN A 10 -2.53 -16.94 -7.19
N VAL A 11 -3.35 -17.15 -6.15
CA VAL A 11 -3.39 -18.42 -5.40
C VAL A 11 -3.73 -19.58 -6.34
N LEU A 12 -4.75 -19.42 -7.19
CA LEU A 12 -5.20 -20.47 -8.10
C LEU A 12 -4.07 -20.88 -9.06
N THR A 13 -3.40 -19.89 -9.65
CA THR A 13 -2.25 -20.12 -10.55
C THR A 13 -1.06 -20.77 -9.84
N LEU A 14 -0.76 -20.37 -8.61
CA LEU A 14 0.34 -20.97 -7.82
C LEU A 14 0.04 -22.42 -7.44
N ARG A 15 -1.22 -22.72 -7.11
CA ARG A 15 -1.66 -24.06 -6.70
C ARG A 15 -1.46 -25.12 -7.80
N GLU A 16 -1.52 -24.74 -9.07
CA GLU A 16 -1.34 -25.63 -10.23
C GLU A 16 0.14 -25.86 -10.62
N ARG A 17 1.10 -25.26 -9.89
CA ARG A 17 2.53 -25.39 -10.21
C ARG A 17 3.06 -26.80 -9.87
N PRO A 18 4.02 -27.33 -10.66
CA PRO A 18 4.57 -28.67 -10.45
C PRO A 18 5.16 -28.91 -9.06
N PHE A 19 5.80 -27.92 -8.44
CA PHE A 19 6.39 -28.07 -7.10
C PHE A 19 5.33 -28.23 -5.99
N ILE A 20 4.13 -27.67 -6.18
CA ILE A 20 3.00 -27.86 -5.26
C ILE A 20 2.45 -29.28 -5.41
N GLU A 21 2.31 -29.76 -6.66
CA GLU A 21 1.86 -31.13 -6.94
C GLU A 21 2.83 -32.17 -6.39
N SER A 22 4.15 -31.96 -6.54
CA SER A 22 5.17 -32.83 -5.93
C SER A 22 5.12 -32.80 -4.40
N ALA A 23 4.88 -31.64 -3.78
CA ALA A 23 4.74 -31.53 -2.33
C ALA A 23 3.51 -32.29 -1.82
N LYS A 24 2.37 -32.20 -2.52
CA LYS A 24 1.16 -33.00 -2.21
C LYS A 24 1.41 -34.50 -2.38
N ALA A 25 2.07 -34.91 -3.46
CA ALA A 25 2.43 -36.31 -3.71
C ALA A 25 3.36 -36.88 -2.61
N SER A 26 4.14 -36.00 -1.98
CA SER A 26 5.01 -36.35 -0.83
C SER A 26 4.26 -36.39 0.51
N GLY A 27 2.94 -36.22 0.53
CA GLY A 27 2.12 -36.24 1.75
C GLY A 27 2.07 -34.91 2.52
N ALA A 28 2.50 -33.79 1.93
CA ALA A 28 2.46 -32.50 2.62
C ALA A 28 1.02 -32.04 2.85
N GLY A 29 0.70 -31.66 4.10
CA GLY A 29 -0.61 -31.13 4.46
C GLY A 29 -0.90 -29.75 3.84
N THR A 30 -2.18 -29.42 3.67
CA THR A 30 -2.63 -28.14 3.08
C THR A 30 -2.06 -26.92 3.80
N ALA A 31 -1.99 -26.95 5.13
CA ALA A 31 -1.44 -25.86 5.94
C ALA A 31 0.06 -25.65 5.68
N TYR A 32 0.83 -26.73 5.52
CA TYR A 32 2.26 -26.66 5.18
C TYR A 32 2.47 -26.04 3.80
N ILE A 33 1.67 -26.45 2.83
CA ILE A 33 1.74 -25.90 1.46
C ILE A 33 1.38 -24.41 1.46
N LEU A 34 0.34 -24.03 2.19
CA LEU A 34 -0.08 -22.63 2.30
C LEU A 34 1.02 -21.75 2.89
N THR A 35 1.60 -22.12 4.03
CA THR A 35 2.57 -21.26 4.74
C THR A 35 3.98 -21.30 4.14
N LYS A 36 4.45 -22.47 3.70
CA LYS A 36 5.82 -22.65 3.19
C LYS A 36 5.95 -22.28 1.71
N HIS A 37 4.92 -22.54 0.91
CA HIS A 37 5.01 -22.44 -0.55
C HIS A 37 4.16 -21.31 -1.13
N ILE A 38 2.91 -21.16 -0.70
CA ILE A 38 2.00 -20.17 -1.30
C ILE A 38 2.21 -18.78 -0.70
N PHE A 39 2.21 -18.66 0.62
CA PHE A 39 2.30 -17.40 1.35
C PHE A 39 3.51 -16.54 0.96
N PRO A 40 4.78 -17.04 0.97
CA PRO A 40 5.93 -16.23 0.56
C PRO A 40 5.90 -15.83 -0.92
N ASN A 41 5.25 -16.58 -1.80
CA ASN A 41 5.13 -16.21 -3.21
C ASN A 41 4.06 -15.12 -3.44
N ILE A 42 2.97 -15.16 -2.68
CA ILE A 42 1.85 -14.22 -2.84
C ILE A 42 2.12 -12.91 -2.12
N ILE A 43 2.78 -12.94 -0.97
CA ILE A 43 3.05 -11.73 -0.20
C ILE A 43 3.88 -10.74 -1.01
N ALA A 44 4.85 -11.21 -1.81
CA ALA A 44 5.63 -10.39 -2.73
C ALA A 44 4.73 -9.63 -3.73
N LEU A 45 3.88 -10.35 -4.47
CA LEU A 45 2.97 -9.78 -5.46
C LEU A 45 1.91 -8.85 -4.83
N THR A 46 1.46 -9.21 -3.63
CA THR A 46 0.45 -8.48 -2.87
C THR A 46 1.02 -7.15 -2.37
N TYR A 47 2.29 -7.16 -1.94
CA TYR A 47 2.94 -6.00 -1.38
C TYR A 47 3.13 -4.88 -2.41
N VAL A 48 3.48 -5.23 -3.66
CA VAL A 48 3.56 -4.26 -4.77
C VAL A 48 2.23 -3.52 -4.97
N ASN A 49 1.10 -4.23 -4.89
CA ASN A 49 -0.21 -3.61 -5.01
C ASN A 49 -0.52 -2.69 -3.81
N LEU A 50 -0.17 -3.12 -2.59
CA LEU A 50 -0.35 -2.31 -1.39
C LEU A 50 0.51 -1.04 -1.42
N ALA A 51 1.74 -1.13 -1.92
CA ALA A 51 2.68 -0.02 -2.05
C ALA A 51 2.13 1.14 -2.89
N LEU A 52 1.24 0.87 -3.84
CA LEU A 52 0.56 1.88 -4.64
C LEU A 52 -0.80 2.28 -4.06
N SER A 53 -1.52 1.31 -3.49
CA SER A 53 -2.88 1.50 -2.97
C SER A 53 -2.90 2.37 -1.71
N VAL A 54 -1.93 2.18 -0.80
CA VAL A 54 -1.88 2.90 0.48
C VAL A 54 -1.60 4.40 0.27
N PRO A 55 -0.56 4.82 -0.48
CA PRO A 55 -0.36 6.24 -0.79
C PRO A 55 -1.55 6.88 -1.50
N ALA A 56 -2.16 6.16 -2.45
CA ALA A 56 -3.35 6.64 -3.14
C ALA A 56 -4.53 6.86 -2.18
N ALA A 57 -4.70 5.97 -1.19
CA ALA A 57 -5.72 6.12 -0.15
C ALA A 57 -5.42 7.30 0.79
N ILE A 58 -4.16 7.51 1.18
CA ILE A 58 -3.73 8.65 2.01
C ILE A 58 -4.03 9.98 1.29
N VAL A 59 -3.59 10.09 0.03
CA VAL A 59 -3.86 11.30 -0.78
C VAL A 59 -5.35 11.47 -1.02
N GLY A 60 -6.09 10.38 -1.25
CA GLY A 60 -7.53 10.39 -1.42
C GLY A 60 -8.27 10.87 -0.18
N GLU A 61 -7.91 10.39 1.00
CA GLU A 61 -8.46 10.88 2.27
C GLU A 61 -8.12 12.37 2.48
N ALA A 62 -6.87 12.76 2.28
CA ALA A 62 -6.46 14.15 2.43
C ALA A 62 -7.22 15.08 1.46
N ALA A 63 -7.46 14.64 0.22
CA ALA A 63 -8.25 15.38 -0.77
C ALA A 63 -9.72 15.49 -0.37
N LEU A 64 -10.32 14.42 0.15
CA LEU A 64 -11.70 14.44 0.66
C LEU A 64 -11.83 15.36 1.89
N SER A 65 -10.88 15.25 2.83
CA SER A 65 -10.80 16.13 4.01
C SER A 65 -10.57 17.59 3.61
N PHE A 66 -9.78 17.85 2.57
CA PHE A 66 -9.59 19.19 2.00
C PHE A 66 -10.89 19.75 1.39
N LEU A 67 -11.71 18.91 0.77
CA LEU A 67 -13.03 19.28 0.24
C LEU A 67 -14.12 19.40 1.33
N GLY A 68 -13.77 19.20 2.61
CA GLY A 68 -14.71 19.24 3.73
C GLY A 68 -15.60 17.98 3.87
N LEU A 69 -15.30 16.93 3.11
CA LEU A 69 -16.03 15.64 3.09
C LEU A 69 -15.48 14.61 4.10
N GLY A 70 -14.42 14.98 4.84
CA GLY A 70 -13.83 14.18 5.92
C GLY A 70 -14.51 14.37 7.27
N ASP A 71 -14.00 13.69 8.29
CA ASP A 71 -14.45 13.89 9.68
C ASP A 71 -14.05 15.29 10.17
N GLN A 72 -15.06 16.14 10.41
CA GLN A 72 -14.83 17.52 10.83
C GLN A 72 -14.42 17.66 12.30
N ASN A 73 -14.58 16.61 13.12
CA ASN A 73 -14.17 16.63 14.52
C ASN A 73 -12.69 16.30 14.71
N GLN A 74 -11.99 15.78 13.69
CA GLN A 74 -10.59 15.39 13.77
C GLN A 74 -9.71 16.32 12.95
N ILE A 75 -8.62 16.82 13.55
CA ILE A 75 -7.66 17.67 12.84
C ILE A 75 -6.70 16.76 12.03
N THR A 76 -7.10 16.44 10.80
CA THR A 76 -6.25 15.76 9.81
C THR A 76 -5.42 16.76 9.02
N TRP A 77 -4.35 16.31 8.35
CA TRP A 77 -3.55 17.17 7.46
C TRP A 77 -4.38 17.72 6.29
N GLY A 78 -5.33 16.94 5.75
CA GLY A 78 -6.29 17.43 4.75
C GLY A 78 -7.19 18.54 5.29
N ARG A 79 -7.66 18.42 6.54
CA ARG A 79 -8.46 19.46 7.19
C ARG A 79 -7.66 20.71 7.53
N MET A 80 -6.37 20.58 7.85
CA MET A 80 -5.50 21.75 8.01
C MET A 80 -5.41 22.57 6.71
N LEU A 81 -5.39 21.89 5.55
CA LEU A 81 -5.42 22.55 4.24
C LEU A 81 -6.78 23.21 3.95
N ASP A 82 -7.89 22.56 4.30
CA ASP A 82 -9.24 23.13 4.18
C ASP A 82 -9.38 24.40 5.03
N LEU A 83 -8.97 24.35 6.29
CA LEU A 83 -8.98 25.50 7.20
C LEU A 83 -8.10 26.65 6.69
N ALA A 84 -6.91 26.34 6.15
CA ALA A 84 -6.03 27.35 5.55
C ALA A 84 -6.63 27.99 4.29
N HIS A 85 -7.40 27.22 3.49
CA HIS A 85 -8.05 27.69 2.28
C HIS A 85 -9.30 28.54 2.59
N SER A 86 -10.16 28.06 3.50
CA SER A 86 -11.39 28.75 3.93
C SER A 86 -11.13 30.00 4.78
N ALA A 87 -10.04 30.04 5.55
CA ALA A 87 -9.61 31.23 6.30
C ALA A 87 -9.02 32.35 5.40
N GLY A 88 -9.23 32.26 4.09
CA GLY A 88 -8.69 33.12 3.04
C GLY A 88 -8.32 34.55 3.48
N SER A 89 -7.04 34.89 3.26
CA SER A 89 -6.52 36.26 3.11
C SER A 89 -6.43 37.21 4.32
N THR A 90 -6.91 36.86 5.52
CA THR A 90 -6.94 37.84 6.62
C THR A 90 -5.61 38.04 7.37
N THR A 91 -4.62 37.16 7.19
CA THR A 91 -3.27 37.36 7.76
C THR A 91 -2.22 36.82 6.79
N GLY A 92 -1.22 37.63 6.41
CA GLY A 92 -0.15 37.29 5.44
C GLY A 92 0.79 36.13 5.80
N LEU A 93 0.39 35.22 6.71
CA LEU A 93 1.17 34.07 7.19
C LEU A 93 0.53 32.70 6.83
N THR A 94 -0.42 32.63 5.90
CA THR A 94 -1.13 31.38 5.57
C THR A 94 -0.25 30.30 4.95
N TRP A 95 0.88 30.64 4.33
CA TRP A 95 1.79 29.66 3.72
C TRP A 95 2.32 28.62 4.72
N TRP A 96 2.50 29.01 5.99
CA TRP A 96 2.97 28.12 7.05
C TRP A 96 1.93 27.06 7.45
N TRP A 97 0.65 27.26 7.14
CA TRP A 97 -0.41 26.28 7.40
C TRP A 97 -0.62 25.29 6.25
N ILE A 98 -0.04 25.58 5.08
CA ILE A 98 -0.19 24.77 3.86
C ILE A 98 1.04 23.89 3.63
N VAL A 99 2.23 24.46 3.79
CA VAL A 99 3.49 23.79 3.43
C VAL A 99 3.79 22.57 4.33
N PRO A 100 3.70 22.65 5.67
CA PRO A 100 3.97 21.50 6.54
C PRO A 100 3.05 20.29 6.33
N PRO A 101 1.70 20.42 6.27
CA PRO A 101 0.84 19.27 6.02
C PRO A 101 1.01 18.72 4.60
N GLY A 102 1.26 19.58 3.60
CA GLY A 102 1.54 19.14 2.23
C GLY A 102 2.81 18.29 2.14
N ILE A 103 3.91 18.75 2.76
CA ILE A 103 5.17 17.99 2.83
C ILE A 103 4.97 16.70 3.65
N GLY A 104 4.23 16.76 4.75
CA GLY A 104 3.93 15.60 5.59
C GLY A 104 3.22 14.49 4.80
N ILE A 105 2.16 14.83 4.07
CA ILE A 105 1.44 13.88 3.20
C ILE A 105 2.38 13.31 2.13
N ALA A 106 3.18 14.16 1.49
CA ALA A 106 4.11 13.73 0.43
C ALA A 106 5.19 12.78 0.96
N VAL A 107 5.84 13.12 2.08
CA VAL A 107 6.90 12.30 2.70
C VAL A 107 6.33 10.99 3.21
N LEU A 108 5.16 11.01 3.85
CA LEU A 108 4.50 9.79 4.32
C LEU A 108 4.17 8.86 3.15
N SER A 109 3.54 9.40 2.11
CA SER A 109 3.18 8.67 0.90
C SER A 109 4.43 8.09 0.22
N LEU A 110 5.48 8.89 0.06
CA LEU A 110 6.76 8.45 -0.51
C LEU A 110 7.41 7.36 0.33
N SER A 111 7.38 7.48 1.66
CA SER A 111 7.94 6.48 2.57
C SER A 111 7.27 5.13 2.39
N PHE A 112 5.94 5.09 2.27
CA PHE A 112 5.20 3.85 1.98
C PHE A 112 5.56 3.26 0.61
N ILE A 113 5.74 4.09 -0.41
CA ILE A 113 6.17 3.65 -1.74
C ILE A 113 7.58 3.03 -1.66
N LEU A 114 8.52 3.69 -0.99
CA LEU A 114 9.90 3.23 -0.86
C LEU A 114 10.00 1.91 -0.08
N ILE A 115 9.29 1.79 1.04
CA ILE A 115 9.18 0.54 1.79
C ILE A 115 8.57 -0.56 0.89
N GLY A 116 7.56 -0.19 0.10
CA GLY A 116 7.01 -0.92 -1.04
C GLY A 116 8.06 -1.60 -1.90
N TYR A 117 8.92 -0.78 -2.49
CA TYR A 117 9.99 -1.21 -3.37
C TYR A 117 11.06 -2.04 -2.68
N SER A 118 11.50 -1.64 -1.48
CA SER A 118 12.52 -2.40 -0.74
C SER A 118 12.04 -3.80 -0.36
N LEU A 119 10.77 -3.97 0.00
CA LEU A 119 10.23 -5.29 0.31
C LEU A 119 10.02 -6.12 -0.95
N ASP A 120 9.64 -5.53 -2.09
CA ASP A 120 9.64 -6.26 -3.36
C ASP A 120 11.05 -6.79 -3.70
N GLU A 121 12.09 -5.99 -3.51
CA GLU A 121 13.48 -6.41 -3.72
C GLU A 121 13.88 -7.59 -2.81
N LEU A 122 13.48 -7.56 -1.54
CA LEU A 122 13.76 -8.65 -0.58
C LEU A 122 12.98 -9.93 -0.90
N PHE A 123 11.72 -9.81 -1.31
CA PHE A 123 10.82 -10.95 -1.54
C PHE A 123 10.80 -11.47 -2.97
N ASN A 124 11.46 -10.80 -3.92
CA ASN A 124 11.54 -11.22 -5.31
C ASN A 124 12.88 -11.92 -5.61
N PRO A 125 13.01 -13.25 -5.36
CA PRO A 125 14.23 -14.01 -5.60
C PRO A 125 14.61 -14.10 -7.10
N ARG A 126 13.77 -13.62 -8.03
CA ARG A 126 14.07 -13.65 -9.46
C ARG A 126 15.15 -12.64 -9.88
N LEU A 127 15.38 -11.60 -9.10
CA LEU A 127 16.48 -10.64 -9.32
C LEU A 127 17.84 -11.19 -8.88
N ARG A 128 17.87 -12.21 -7.99
CA ARG A 128 19.11 -12.81 -7.47
C ARG A 128 19.76 -13.86 -8.39
N ARG A 129 19.13 -14.21 -9.52
CA ARG A 129 19.62 -15.28 -10.42
C ARG A 129 20.46 -14.78 -11.61
N ARG A 130 20.90 -13.52 -11.62
CA ARG A 130 21.77 -12.94 -12.66
C ARG A 130 23.00 -12.22 -12.11
N ARG A 131 23.71 -12.83 -11.15
CA ARG A 131 25.14 -12.60 -10.93
C ARG A 131 25.84 -13.93 -10.83
#